data_AF-A0A3N5B5Z9-F1
#
_entry.id   AF-A0A3N5B5Z9-F1
#
_cell.length_a   1.000
_cell.length_b   1.000
_cell.length_c   1.000
_cell.angle_alpha   90.00
_cell.angle_beta   90.00
_cell.angle_gamma   90.00
#
_symmetry.space_group_name_H-M   'P 1'
#
loop_
_entity.id
_entity.type
_entity.pdbx_description
1 polymer ?
#
loop_
_entity_poly.entity_id
_entity_poly.type
_entity_poly.pdbx_seq_one_letter_code
_entity_poly.pdbx_strand_id
1 'polypeptide(L)'
;MYTLIINNIKNNKKIMRILAIDVGTGTQDIMIYDTEKELENSIKLVLPSPHLFISQQIRDIENDIYFEGEIMGGGKIKKSIIEHIEKGYEVVMEPTCAKTIRDNLEQVKSFGIKIADESKKYRNYTKIKMGDINITKLSKLLLDYDLEFDFDKIAIAVQDHGYSENMGDRDFRFEKIREKISKPMSPLEFGFTDDLPEYYTRMNAVRRIVKHEGIDEIPLIMDTKFASIAGMCFDEVAEKLESYIVIDIGNGHTTAASIDEGKIQGVFEHHTSSLTGESLERYIKRLADGIITNEEVYNDHGHGAHVLNPISEIEKVIVSGPKRELIEKTNLDWHHAAPGGDVMMTGTVGLIKTILG
;
A
#
# COMPACT_ATOMS: atom_id res chain seq x y z
N MET A 1 16.16 -35.24 -47.04
CA MET A 1 14.97 -35.40 -46.18
C MET A 1 15.41 -35.06 -44.77
N TYR A 2 14.61 -34.26 -44.05
CA TYR A 2 14.85 -33.62 -42.75
C TYR A 2 15.51 -32.23 -42.77
N THR A 3 14.69 -31.25 -43.16
CA THR A 3 14.77 -29.86 -42.71
C THR A 3 14.38 -29.83 -41.22
N LEU A 4 15.31 -29.50 -40.32
CA LEU A 4 14.96 -29.13 -38.95
C LEU A 4 14.45 -27.68 -38.95
N ILE A 5 13.14 -27.55 -38.85
CA ILE A 5 12.46 -26.30 -38.49
C ILE A 5 12.68 -26.12 -36.99
N ILE A 6 13.64 -25.27 -36.61
CA ILE A 6 13.71 -24.77 -35.24
C ILE A 6 12.64 -23.68 -35.15
N ASN A 7 11.48 -24.03 -34.58
CA ASN A 7 10.47 -23.08 -34.16
C ASN A 7 11.06 -22.22 -33.03
N ASN A 8 11.56 -21.04 -33.38
CA ASN A 8 11.76 -19.95 -32.44
C ASN A 8 10.38 -19.47 -31.96
N ILE A 9 9.87 -20.08 -30.89
CA ILE A 9 8.90 -19.40 -30.03
C ILE A 9 9.75 -18.43 -29.19
N LYS A 10 10.15 -17.30 -29.79
CA LYS A 10 10.50 -16.14 -28.99
C LYS A 10 9.21 -15.71 -28.31
N ASN A 11 9.09 -15.99 -27.02
CA ASN A 11 8.21 -15.22 -26.16
C ASN A 11 8.53 -13.75 -26.43
N ASN A 12 7.61 -13.02 -27.07
CA ASN A 12 7.67 -11.57 -27.20
C ASN A 12 7.44 -10.97 -25.81
N LYS A 13 8.34 -11.22 -24.84
CA LYS A 13 8.42 -10.40 -23.64
C LYS A 13 8.84 -9.03 -24.14
N LYS A 14 7.90 -8.08 -24.12
CA LYS A 14 8.19 -6.69 -24.40
C LYS A 14 9.24 -6.25 -23.36
N ILE A 15 10.41 -5.88 -23.84
CA ILE A 15 11.44 -5.24 -23.01
C ILE A 15 10.80 -4.01 -22.39
N MET A 16 10.87 -3.91 -21.07
CA MET A 16 10.13 -2.92 -20.29
C MET A 16 10.88 -2.59 -19.00
N ARG A 17 11.01 -1.30 -18.69
CA ARG A 17 11.38 -0.82 -17.36
C ARG A 17 10.14 -0.42 -16.57
N ILE A 18 10.02 -0.90 -15.35
CA ILE A 18 8.85 -0.69 -14.48
C ILE A 18 9.31 0.00 -13.18
N LEU A 19 8.75 1.17 -12.89
CA LEU A 19 8.87 1.84 -11.60
C LEU A 19 7.70 1.41 -10.69
N ALA A 20 8.00 0.65 -9.64
CA ALA A 20 7.04 0.25 -8.62
C ALA A 20 7.31 0.98 -7.30
N ILE A 21 6.28 1.56 -6.68
CA ILE A 21 6.37 2.28 -5.41
C ILE A 21 5.26 1.80 -4.49
N ASP A 22 5.58 1.18 -3.36
CA ASP A 22 4.60 0.82 -2.32
C ASP A 22 4.78 1.69 -1.08
N VAL A 23 3.74 2.46 -0.72
CA VAL A 23 3.78 3.39 0.42
C VAL A 23 2.95 2.85 1.59
N GLY A 24 3.62 2.10 2.45
CA GLY A 24 3.09 1.66 3.73
C GLY A 24 3.05 2.75 4.80
N THR A 25 2.70 2.36 6.04
CA THR A 25 2.68 3.27 7.20
C THR A 25 4.07 3.55 7.77
N GLY A 26 5.04 2.65 7.57
CA GLY A 26 6.40 2.81 8.11
C GLY A 26 7.44 3.10 7.05
N THR A 27 7.36 2.39 5.93
CA THR A 27 8.26 2.50 4.78
C THR A 27 7.51 2.99 3.54
N GLN A 28 8.29 3.53 2.60
CA GLN A 28 7.98 3.56 1.19
C GLN A 28 9.06 2.72 0.50
N ASP A 29 8.62 1.71 -0.24
CA ASP A 29 9.46 0.69 -0.84
C ASP A 29 9.42 0.92 -2.36
N ILE A 30 10.58 1.07 -2.99
CA ILE A 30 10.71 1.49 -4.38
C ILE A 30 11.55 0.45 -5.12
N MET A 31 11.07 0.00 -6.27
CA MET A 31 11.78 -0.89 -7.17
C MET A 31 11.74 -0.37 -8.60
N ILE A 32 12.91 -0.36 -9.27
CA ILE A 32 13.00 -0.18 -10.73
C ILE A 32 13.45 -1.50 -11.31
N TYR A 33 12.52 -2.18 -12.00
CA TYR A 33 12.72 -3.49 -12.57
C TYR A 33 12.84 -3.41 -14.10
N ASP A 34 13.83 -4.09 -14.64
CA ASP A 34 14.10 -4.24 -16.07
C ASP A 34 13.80 -5.69 -16.48
N THR A 35 12.82 -5.90 -17.36
CA THR A 35 12.37 -7.25 -17.73
C THR A 35 13.39 -8.09 -18.50
N GLU A 36 14.53 -7.51 -18.89
CA GLU A 36 15.68 -8.24 -19.45
C GLU A 36 16.59 -8.87 -18.38
N LYS A 37 16.39 -8.53 -17.10
CA LYS A 37 17.22 -8.99 -15.99
C LYS A 37 16.42 -9.82 -15.00
N GLU A 38 17.13 -10.60 -14.20
CA GLU A 38 16.55 -11.22 -13.00
C GLU A 38 16.10 -10.15 -12.00
N LEU A 39 15.03 -10.43 -11.27
CA LEU A 39 14.40 -9.48 -10.33
C LEU A 39 15.37 -9.00 -9.23
N GLU A 40 16.30 -9.85 -8.82
CA GLU A 40 17.36 -9.58 -7.84
C GLU A 40 18.27 -8.44 -8.27
N ASN A 41 18.43 -8.21 -9.58
CA ASN A 41 19.28 -7.15 -10.16
C ASN A 41 18.56 -5.79 -10.25
N SER A 42 17.33 -5.68 -9.77
CA SER A 42 16.57 -4.42 -9.72
C SER A 42 17.24 -3.39 -8.79
N ILE A 43 17.07 -2.11 -9.11
CA ILE A 43 17.37 -1.05 -8.14
C ILE A 43 16.27 -1.08 -7.07
N LYS A 44 16.65 -1.14 -5.80
CA LYS A 44 15.73 -1.22 -4.66
C LYS A 44 16.06 -0.15 -3.63
N LEU A 45 15.05 0.57 -3.15
CA LEU A 45 15.17 1.54 -2.06
C LEU A 45 14.07 1.30 -1.03
N VAL A 46 14.45 1.25 0.24
CA VAL A 46 13.53 1.24 1.39
C VAL A 46 13.74 2.53 2.15
N LEU A 47 12.77 3.44 2.09
CA LEU A 47 12.84 4.75 2.73
C LEU A 47 11.72 4.88 3.78
N PRO A 48 11.83 5.79 4.78
CA PRO A 48 10.70 6.09 5.66
C PRO A 48 9.49 6.63 4.87
N SER A 49 8.26 6.26 5.27
CA SER A 49 7.05 6.80 4.63
C SER A 49 6.99 8.33 4.69
N PRO A 50 6.41 9.01 3.69
CA PRO A 50 6.43 10.48 3.58
C PRO A 50 5.88 11.22 4.81
N HIS A 51 4.86 10.68 5.48
CA HIS A 51 4.28 11.31 6.68
C HIS A 51 5.26 11.40 7.85
N LEU A 52 6.24 10.49 7.93
CA LEU A 52 7.29 10.52 8.95
C LEU A 52 8.25 11.68 8.71
N PHE A 53 8.62 11.91 7.45
CA PHE A 53 9.47 13.03 7.05
C PHE A 53 8.76 14.37 7.27
N ILE A 54 7.50 14.50 6.86
CA ILE A 54 6.70 15.72 7.11
C ILE A 54 6.55 15.96 8.61
N SER A 55 6.26 14.91 9.39
CA SER A 55 6.19 15.00 10.86
C SER A 55 7.51 15.47 11.48
N GLN A 56 8.66 15.07 10.91
CA GLN A 56 9.96 15.58 11.33
C GLN A 56 10.14 17.06 10.97
N GLN A 57 9.84 17.46 9.74
CA GLN A 57 9.91 18.87 9.33
C GLN A 57 9.08 19.77 10.24
N ILE A 58 7.85 19.36 10.59
CA ILE A 58 6.98 20.12 11.50
C ILE A 58 7.67 20.35 12.86
N ARG A 59 8.35 19.33 13.40
CA ARG A 59 9.03 19.46 14.70
C ARG A 59 10.21 20.42 14.66
N ASP A 60 10.92 20.48 13.53
CA ASP A 60 12.12 21.28 13.33
C ASP A 60 11.81 22.74 12.96
N ILE A 61 10.56 23.06 12.63
CA ILE A 61 10.10 24.41 12.32
C ILE A 61 9.69 25.14 13.60
N GLU A 62 10.18 26.36 13.75
CA GLU A 62 9.82 27.29 14.84
C GLU A 62 9.15 28.56 14.27
N ASN A 63 8.15 28.36 13.39
CA ASN A 63 7.39 29.42 12.75
C ASN A 63 6.01 28.89 12.30
N ASP A 64 5.13 29.77 11.82
CA ASP A 64 3.87 29.39 11.20
C ASP A 64 4.08 28.48 9.97
N ILE A 65 3.18 27.51 9.76
CA ILE A 65 3.27 26.52 8.68
C ILE A 65 2.08 26.63 7.75
N TYR A 66 2.36 26.61 6.44
CA TYR A 66 1.36 26.52 5.39
C TYR A 66 1.53 25.20 4.64
N PHE A 67 0.49 24.36 4.64
CA PHE A 67 0.46 23.11 3.89
C PHE A 67 -0.28 23.30 2.56
N GLU A 68 0.33 22.81 1.49
CA GLU A 68 -0.24 22.76 0.14
C GLU A 68 -0.09 21.36 -0.45
N GLY A 69 -0.85 21.07 -1.51
CA GLY A 69 -0.72 19.82 -2.26
C GLY A 69 -1.89 18.86 -2.05
N GLU A 70 -1.59 17.57 -1.93
CA GLU A 70 -2.56 16.50 -2.15
C GLU A 70 -2.87 15.69 -0.88
N ILE A 71 -3.94 14.89 -0.94
CA ILE A 71 -4.30 13.93 0.11
C ILE A 71 -3.22 12.84 0.18
N MET A 72 -2.84 12.43 1.39
CA MET A 72 -1.83 11.39 1.62
C MET A 72 -2.11 10.57 2.88
N GLY A 73 -1.20 9.64 3.22
CA GLY A 73 -1.26 8.92 4.49
C GLY A 73 -1.04 9.85 5.69
N GLY A 74 -2.03 10.00 6.58
CA GLY A 74 -1.96 10.97 7.67
C GLY A 74 -1.01 10.60 8.82
N GLY A 75 -0.87 9.31 9.14
CA GLY A 75 0.10 8.78 10.11
C GLY A 75 0.36 9.68 11.33
N LYS A 76 1.60 10.16 11.48
CA LYS A 76 2.02 11.02 12.59
C LYS A 76 1.73 12.52 12.40
N ILE A 77 1.27 12.94 11.22
CA ILE A 77 1.13 14.36 10.85
C ILE A 77 0.16 15.09 11.77
N LYS A 78 -1.04 14.52 12.01
CA LYS A 78 -2.05 15.13 12.88
C LYS A 78 -1.47 15.45 14.26
N LYS A 79 -0.77 14.49 14.86
CA LYS A 79 -0.16 14.66 16.19
C LYS A 79 0.87 15.79 16.16
N SER A 80 1.77 15.81 15.17
CA SER A 80 2.78 16.85 15.05
C SER A 80 2.21 18.24 14.79
N ILE A 81 1.10 18.35 14.04
CA ILE A 81 0.39 19.62 13.84
C ILE A 81 -0.16 20.14 15.16
N ILE A 82 -0.82 19.29 15.96
CA ILE A 82 -1.39 19.69 17.26
C ILE A 82 -0.26 20.17 18.18
N GLU A 83 0.83 19.41 18.29
CA GLU A 83 2.00 19.80 19.09
C GLU A 83 2.60 21.13 18.61
N HIS A 84 2.57 21.42 17.31
CA HIS A 84 3.06 22.69 16.75
C HIS A 84 2.17 23.88 17.11
N ILE A 85 0.85 23.68 17.06
CA ILE A 85 -0.15 24.68 17.48
C ILE A 85 -0.03 24.96 18.99
N GLU A 86 0.22 23.93 19.81
CA GLU A 86 0.43 24.07 21.25
C GLU A 86 1.68 24.89 21.60
N LYS A 87 2.68 24.96 20.71
CA LYS A 87 3.83 25.88 20.83
C LYS A 87 3.48 27.35 20.56
N GLY A 88 2.26 27.63 20.08
CA GLY A 88 1.76 28.97 19.77
C GLY A 88 1.89 29.39 18.30
N TYR A 89 2.28 28.48 17.40
CA TYR A 89 2.37 28.77 15.97
C TYR A 89 1.05 28.52 15.24
N GLU A 90 0.83 29.26 14.16
CA GLU A 90 -0.32 29.06 13.28
C GLU A 90 -0.05 27.94 12.26
N VAL A 91 -1.07 27.10 12.05
CA VAL A 91 -1.07 26.12 10.96
C VAL A 91 -2.23 26.40 10.02
N VAL A 92 -1.89 26.58 8.75
CA VAL A 92 -2.84 26.76 7.66
C VAL A 92 -2.70 25.61 6.67
N MET A 93 -3.81 25.05 6.18
CA MET A 93 -3.80 23.99 5.17
C MET A 93 -4.74 24.35 4.01
N GLU A 94 -4.33 24.05 2.78
CA GLU A 94 -5.26 24.02 1.64
C GLU A 94 -6.38 22.99 1.87
N PRO A 95 -7.61 23.24 1.38
CA PRO A 95 -8.73 22.31 1.55
C PRO A 95 -8.43 20.88 1.11
N THR A 96 -7.64 20.68 0.05
CA THR A 96 -7.31 19.37 -0.48
C THR A 96 -6.43 18.57 0.49
N CYS A 97 -5.25 19.08 0.85
CA CYS A 97 -4.33 18.35 1.74
C CYS A 97 -4.86 18.27 3.17
N ALA A 98 -5.73 19.19 3.61
CA ALA A 98 -6.42 19.14 4.90
C ALA A 98 -7.21 17.84 5.10
N LYS A 99 -7.75 17.24 4.02
CA LYS A 99 -8.48 15.97 4.09
C LYS A 99 -7.62 14.78 4.54
N THR A 100 -6.29 14.89 4.47
CA THR A 100 -5.34 13.96 5.10
C THR A 100 -5.59 13.82 6.61
N ILE A 101 -6.07 14.87 7.27
CA ILE A 101 -6.34 14.88 8.71
C ILE A 101 -7.72 14.26 8.99
N ARG A 102 -8.75 14.77 8.32
CA ARG A 102 -10.13 14.28 8.33
C ARG A 102 -10.82 14.72 7.04
N ASP A 103 -11.68 13.87 6.47
CA ASP A 103 -12.44 14.23 5.27
C ASP A 103 -13.38 15.42 5.49
N ASN A 104 -13.94 15.55 6.70
CA ASN A 104 -14.75 16.69 7.09
C ASN A 104 -13.88 17.85 7.58
N LEU A 105 -13.85 18.94 6.79
CA LEU A 105 -13.05 20.14 7.08
C LEU A 105 -13.45 20.86 8.36
N GLU A 106 -14.70 20.74 8.85
CA GLU A 106 -15.08 21.30 10.15
C GLU A 106 -14.41 20.54 11.30
N GLN A 107 -14.21 19.22 11.16
CA GLN A 107 -13.40 18.46 12.11
C GLN A 107 -11.92 18.84 12.03
N VAL A 108 -11.42 19.20 10.84
CA VAL A 108 -10.04 19.71 10.71
C VAL A 108 -9.89 21.03 11.47
N LYS A 109 -10.84 21.96 11.29
CA LYS A 109 -10.86 23.25 11.99
C LYS A 109 -10.94 23.10 13.52
N SER A 110 -11.65 22.09 14.03
CA SER A 110 -11.77 21.87 15.47
C SER A 110 -10.45 21.49 16.15
N PHE A 111 -9.42 21.09 15.40
CA PHE A 111 -8.05 20.89 15.90
C PHE A 111 -7.21 22.18 15.94
N GLY A 112 -7.79 23.34 15.66
CA GLY A 112 -7.09 24.64 15.61
C GLY A 112 -6.40 24.92 14.25
N ILE A 113 -6.57 24.04 13.28
CA ILE A 113 -6.02 24.20 11.92
C ILE A 113 -6.89 25.20 11.15
N LYS A 114 -6.28 26.18 10.50
CA LYS A 114 -7.00 27.12 9.63
C LYS A 114 -7.01 26.61 8.19
N ILE A 115 -8.15 26.73 7.53
CA ILE A 115 -8.25 26.43 6.10
C ILE A 115 -7.81 27.67 5.30
N ALA A 116 -6.99 27.45 4.27
CA ALA A 116 -6.41 28.50 3.45
C ALA A 116 -7.47 29.37 2.78
N ASP A 117 -7.21 30.68 2.74
CA ASP A 117 -7.98 31.70 2.04
C ASP A 117 -7.17 32.13 0.80
N GLU A 118 -7.73 31.89 -0.39
CA GLU A 118 -7.08 32.17 -1.67
C GLU A 118 -6.71 33.65 -1.86
N SER A 119 -7.34 34.57 -1.12
CA SER A 119 -7.00 36.00 -1.16
C SER A 119 -5.70 36.34 -0.41
N LYS A 120 -5.22 35.44 0.45
CA LYS A 120 -4.01 35.61 1.25
C LYS A 120 -2.80 34.93 0.61
N LYS A 121 -1.62 35.54 0.78
CA LYS A 121 -0.36 35.05 0.17
C LYS A 121 0.54 34.24 1.10
N TYR A 122 0.21 34.14 2.40
CA TYR A 122 0.93 33.38 3.43
C TYR A 122 2.47 33.50 3.35
N ARG A 123 3.01 34.69 3.06
CA ARG A 123 4.43 34.88 2.71
C ARG A 123 5.42 34.58 3.84
N ASN A 124 4.99 34.73 5.09
CA ASN A 124 5.83 34.52 6.27
C ASN A 124 5.75 33.07 6.80
N TYR A 125 5.00 32.20 6.12
CA TYR A 125 4.76 30.83 6.55
C TYR A 125 5.81 29.92 5.92
N THR A 126 6.28 28.94 6.68
CA THR A 126 7.08 27.85 6.12
C THR A 126 6.15 26.94 5.33
N LYS A 127 6.44 26.78 4.03
CA LYS A 127 5.63 25.94 3.15
C LYS A 127 6.04 24.47 3.23
N ILE A 128 5.06 23.59 3.40
CA ILE A 128 5.25 22.13 3.31
C ILE A 128 4.29 21.57 2.27
N LYS A 129 4.85 20.91 1.24
CA LYS A 129 4.06 20.21 0.23
C LYS A 129 3.71 18.79 0.71
N MET A 130 2.43 18.45 0.67
CA MET A 130 1.90 17.13 1.04
C MET A 130 1.67 16.25 -0.20
N GLY A 131 1.92 14.94 -0.03
CA GLY A 131 1.75 13.91 -1.06
C GLY A 131 2.48 12.62 -0.68
N ASP A 132 2.00 11.47 -1.18
CA ASP A 132 2.61 10.17 -0.89
C ASP A 132 3.84 9.84 -1.76
N ILE A 133 4.05 10.55 -2.86
CA ILE A 133 5.14 10.28 -3.79
C ILE A 133 5.86 11.57 -4.17
N ASN A 134 7.13 11.43 -4.57
CA ASN A 134 7.92 12.51 -5.15
C ASN A 134 8.91 11.92 -6.17
N ILE A 135 8.45 11.75 -7.40
CA ILE A 135 9.21 11.05 -8.47
C ILE A 135 10.39 11.92 -8.92
N THR A 136 10.20 13.24 -8.94
CA THR A 136 11.26 14.21 -9.20
C THR A 136 12.40 14.09 -8.20
N LYS A 137 12.11 13.93 -6.90
CA LYS A 137 13.15 13.73 -5.88
C LYS A 137 13.84 12.37 -6.02
N LEU A 138 13.10 11.31 -6.35
CA LEU A 138 13.66 10.00 -6.66
C LEU A 138 14.61 10.07 -7.86
N SER A 139 14.19 10.75 -8.94
CA SER A 139 15.01 10.92 -10.14
C SER A 139 16.34 11.61 -9.84
N LYS A 140 16.32 12.68 -9.04
CA LYS A 140 17.53 13.40 -8.63
C LYS A 140 18.48 12.49 -7.84
N LEU A 141 17.94 11.72 -6.89
CA LEU A 141 18.74 10.78 -6.10
C LEU A 141 19.45 9.76 -6.99
N LEU A 142 18.78 9.22 -8.01
CA LEU A 142 19.37 8.22 -8.89
C LEU A 142 20.37 8.82 -9.88
N LEU A 143 20.05 9.99 -10.43
CA LEU A 143 20.96 10.74 -11.30
C LEU A 143 22.24 11.17 -10.57
N ASP A 144 22.17 11.47 -9.27
CA ASP A 144 23.37 11.77 -8.45
C ASP A 144 24.32 10.56 -8.32
N TYR A 145 23.86 9.35 -8.63
CA TYR A 145 24.68 8.12 -8.73
C TYR A 145 25.02 7.75 -10.18
N ASP A 146 24.81 8.66 -11.13
CA ASP A 146 24.98 8.44 -12.57
C ASP A 146 24.13 7.28 -13.12
N LEU A 147 23.01 6.97 -12.46
CA LEU A 147 22.04 5.97 -12.93
C LEU A 147 21.01 6.60 -13.87
N GLU A 148 20.66 5.87 -14.92
CA GLU A 148 19.53 6.25 -15.78
C GLU A 148 18.22 6.21 -14.99
N PHE A 149 17.36 7.20 -15.23
CA PHE A 149 16.02 7.25 -14.66
C PHE A 149 14.97 7.35 -15.75
N ASP A 150 14.59 6.20 -16.28
CA ASP A 150 13.56 6.00 -17.28
C ASP A 150 12.73 4.75 -16.94
N PHE A 151 11.46 4.78 -17.33
CA PHE A 151 10.54 3.66 -17.18
C PHE A 151 9.44 3.74 -18.23
N ASP A 152 9.00 2.57 -18.70
CA ASP A 152 7.89 2.42 -19.62
C ASP A 152 6.54 2.31 -18.89
N LYS A 153 6.57 1.83 -17.64
CA LYS A 153 5.40 1.67 -16.78
C LYS A 153 5.68 2.11 -15.36
N ILE A 154 4.62 2.59 -14.71
CA ILE A 154 4.64 2.98 -13.32
C ILE A 154 3.47 2.32 -12.58
N ALA A 155 3.76 1.76 -11.41
CA ALA A 155 2.77 1.18 -10.52
C ALA A 155 2.99 1.69 -9.10
N ILE A 156 1.91 2.09 -8.44
CA ILE A 156 1.99 2.71 -7.12
C ILE A 156 0.93 2.11 -6.20
N ALA A 157 1.34 1.67 -5.02
CA ALA A 157 0.45 1.24 -3.97
C ALA A 157 0.38 2.25 -2.84
N VAL A 158 -0.85 2.56 -2.42
CA VAL A 158 -1.16 3.30 -1.19
C VAL A 158 -2.36 2.65 -0.53
N GLN A 159 -2.35 2.49 0.80
CA GLN A 159 -3.55 2.05 1.50
C GLN A 159 -4.60 3.15 1.52
N ASP A 160 -5.81 2.87 1.03
CA ASP A 160 -6.92 3.82 0.99
C ASP A 160 -8.17 3.21 1.61
N HIS A 161 -8.75 3.86 2.62
CA HIS A 161 -10.02 3.42 3.20
C HIS A 161 -11.20 3.72 2.27
N GLY A 162 -11.00 4.67 1.36
CA GLY A 162 -12.05 5.34 0.63
C GLY A 162 -12.86 6.29 1.51
N TYR A 163 -13.71 7.09 0.87
CA TYR A 163 -14.56 8.07 1.53
C TYR A 163 -16.04 7.77 1.32
N SER A 164 -16.80 7.83 2.41
CA SER A 164 -18.26 7.79 2.42
C SER A 164 -18.79 8.79 3.44
N GLU A 165 -19.83 9.54 3.08
CA GLU A 165 -20.53 10.43 4.01
C GLU A 165 -21.34 9.66 5.06
N ASN A 166 -21.71 8.41 4.76
CA ASN A 166 -22.70 7.65 5.52
C ASN A 166 -22.08 6.53 6.37
N MET A 167 -20.78 6.26 6.23
CA MET A 167 -20.09 5.14 6.90
C MET A 167 -18.74 5.60 7.43
N GLY A 168 -18.28 4.98 8.52
CA GLY A 168 -16.92 5.18 9.01
C GLY A 168 -15.89 4.49 8.13
N ASP A 169 -14.66 5.01 8.13
CA ASP A 169 -13.54 4.55 7.27
C ASP A 169 -13.31 3.03 7.34
N ARG A 170 -13.37 2.44 8.54
CA ARG A 170 -13.21 0.99 8.76
C ARG A 170 -14.30 0.18 8.06
N ASP A 171 -15.55 0.60 8.23
CA ASP A 171 -16.71 -0.08 7.69
C ASP A 171 -16.74 0.03 6.16
N PHE A 172 -16.51 1.24 5.64
CA PHE A 172 -16.51 1.50 4.20
C PHE A 172 -15.40 0.74 3.49
N ARG A 173 -14.16 0.77 4.02
CA ARG A 173 -13.04 0.00 3.47
C ARG A 173 -13.39 -1.48 3.33
N PHE A 174 -13.90 -2.07 4.41
CA PHE A 174 -14.15 -3.50 4.42
C PHE A 174 -15.38 -3.89 3.60
N GLU A 175 -16.38 -3.02 3.49
CA GLU A 175 -17.48 -3.17 2.52
C GLU A 175 -16.95 -3.23 1.09
N LYS A 176 -16.05 -2.34 0.68
CA LYS A 176 -15.50 -2.34 -0.69
C LYS A 176 -14.63 -3.55 -1.00
N ILE A 177 -13.90 -4.06 -0.01
CA ILE A 177 -13.18 -5.34 -0.13
C ILE A 177 -14.17 -6.49 -0.37
N ARG A 178 -15.28 -6.54 0.39
CA ARG A 178 -16.34 -7.54 0.23
C ARG A 178 -17.00 -7.50 -1.14
N GLU A 179 -17.33 -6.30 -1.63
CA GLU A 179 -17.92 -6.11 -2.95
C GLU A 179 -16.99 -6.61 -4.07
N LYS A 180 -15.69 -6.30 -3.97
CA LYS A 180 -14.68 -6.73 -4.95
C LYS A 180 -14.54 -8.26 -4.95
N ILE A 181 -14.43 -8.89 -3.77
CA ILE A 181 -14.30 -10.35 -3.61
C ILE A 181 -15.68 -11.02 -3.56
N SER A 182 -16.46 -10.88 -4.64
CA SER A 182 -17.77 -11.53 -4.78
C SER A 182 -17.70 -12.99 -5.24
N LYS A 183 -16.53 -13.39 -5.77
CA LYS A 183 -16.17 -14.74 -6.23
C LYS A 183 -14.65 -14.93 -6.09
N PRO A 184 -14.13 -16.16 -6.12
CA PRO A 184 -12.69 -16.37 -6.07
C PRO A 184 -12.00 -15.66 -7.23
N MET A 185 -10.96 -14.88 -6.93
CA MET A 185 -10.28 -14.00 -7.87
C MET A 185 -8.78 -13.95 -7.58
N SER A 186 -7.97 -13.62 -8.58
CA SER A 186 -6.53 -13.41 -8.37
C SER A 186 -6.28 -12.14 -7.55
N PRO A 187 -5.29 -12.14 -6.63
CA PRO A 187 -4.83 -10.92 -5.98
C PRO A 187 -4.41 -9.80 -6.96
N LEU A 188 -3.95 -10.15 -8.17
CA LEU A 188 -3.54 -9.18 -9.18
C LEU A 188 -4.71 -8.30 -9.66
N GLU A 189 -5.95 -8.81 -9.60
CA GLU A 189 -7.15 -8.09 -10.05
C GLU A 189 -7.55 -6.91 -9.13
N PHE A 190 -6.79 -6.66 -8.05
CA PHE A 190 -6.91 -5.46 -7.21
C PHE A 190 -6.19 -4.23 -7.79
N GLY A 191 -5.41 -4.37 -8.86
CA GLY A 191 -4.84 -3.22 -9.57
C GLY A 191 -5.88 -2.48 -10.42
N PHE A 192 -5.79 -1.16 -10.46
CA PHE A 192 -6.63 -0.26 -11.25
C PHE A 192 -5.78 0.57 -12.21
N THR A 193 -6.15 0.61 -13.49
CA THR A 193 -5.52 1.49 -14.51
C THR A 193 -6.46 2.59 -14.93
N ASP A 194 -7.60 2.27 -15.53
CA ASP A 194 -8.55 3.27 -16.02
C ASP A 194 -9.76 3.42 -15.09
N ASP A 195 -10.13 2.35 -14.39
CA ASP A 195 -11.38 2.18 -13.65
C ASP A 195 -11.28 2.48 -12.14
N LEU A 196 -10.33 3.30 -11.71
CA LEU A 196 -10.17 3.65 -10.29
C LEU A 196 -11.40 4.42 -9.78
N PRO A 197 -12.14 3.87 -8.80
CA PRO A 197 -13.32 4.55 -8.27
C PRO A 197 -13.00 5.89 -7.58
N GLU A 198 -13.87 6.89 -7.75
CA GLU A 198 -13.70 8.23 -7.18
C GLU A 198 -13.64 8.24 -5.64
N TYR A 199 -14.29 7.27 -5.00
CA TYR A 199 -14.30 7.18 -3.55
C TYR A 199 -12.94 6.83 -2.95
N TYR A 200 -11.97 6.29 -3.71
CA TYR A 200 -10.58 6.14 -3.25
C TYR A 200 -9.82 7.46 -3.40
N THR A 201 -10.04 8.37 -2.45
CA THR A 201 -9.57 9.76 -2.53
C THR A 201 -8.05 9.90 -2.50
N ARG A 202 -7.35 9.05 -1.73
CA ARG A 202 -5.88 9.02 -1.63
C ARG A 202 -5.25 8.39 -2.87
N MET A 203 -5.81 7.30 -3.39
CA MET A 203 -5.37 6.70 -4.66
C MET A 203 -5.53 7.68 -5.83
N ASN A 204 -6.66 8.39 -5.90
CA ASN A 204 -6.87 9.42 -6.91
C ASN A 204 -5.90 10.61 -6.74
N ALA A 205 -5.53 10.94 -5.51
CA ALA A 205 -4.51 11.94 -5.22
C ALA A 205 -3.14 11.55 -5.80
N VAL A 206 -2.74 10.29 -5.64
CA VAL A 206 -1.51 9.75 -6.26
C VAL A 206 -1.53 9.95 -7.78
N ARG A 207 -2.64 9.64 -8.47
CA ARG A 207 -2.75 9.86 -9.93
C ARG A 207 -2.56 11.32 -10.32
N ARG A 208 -3.15 12.24 -9.55
CA ARG A 208 -2.97 13.69 -9.78
C ARG A 208 -1.52 14.11 -9.57
N ILE A 209 -0.84 13.58 -8.54
CA ILE A 209 0.59 13.85 -8.31
C ILE A 209 1.42 13.38 -9.51
N VAL A 210 1.26 12.14 -9.98
CA VAL A 210 1.99 11.60 -11.15
C VAL A 210 1.82 12.53 -12.37
N LYS A 211 0.57 12.91 -12.67
CA LYS A 211 0.26 13.82 -13.77
C LYS A 211 0.89 15.21 -13.58
N HIS A 212 0.84 15.78 -12.37
CA HIS A 212 1.45 17.07 -12.07
C HIS A 212 2.99 17.05 -12.14
N GLU A 213 3.61 15.88 -12.00
CA GLU A 213 5.04 15.69 -12.22
C GLU A 213 5.41 15.49 -13.70
N GLY A 214 4.45 15.63 -14.62
CA GLY A 214 4.68 15.61 -16.06
C GLY A 214 4.82 14.21 -16.66
N ILE A 215 4.29 13.19 -15.98
CA ILE A 215 4.30 11.80 -16.44
C ILE A 215 2.94 11.51 -17.11
N ASP A 216 2.97 11.27 -18.41
CA ASP A 216 1.77 10.97 -19.22
C ASP A 216 1.30 9.51 -19.12
N GLU A 217 2.19 8.60 -18.70
CA GLU A 217 1.85 7.19 -18.48
C GLU A 217 0.85 7.06 -17.32
N ILE A 218 -0.26 6.39 -17.57
CA ILE A 218 -1.30 6.17 -16.55
C ILE A 218 -0.78 5.15 -15.54
N PRO A 219 -0.63 5.51 -14.26
CA PRO A 219 -0.10 4.58 -13.28
C PRO A 219 -1.12 3.48 -12.96
N LEU A 220 -0.63 2.25 -12.85
CA LEU A 220 -1.37 1.22 -12.14
C LEU A 220 -1.42 1.60 -10.66
N ILE A 221 -2.62 1.65 -10.08
CA ILE A 221 -2.81 1.97 -8.66
C ILE A 221 -3.37 0.76 -7.94
N MET A 222 -2.87 0.47 -6.74
CA MET A 222 -3.31 -0.67 -5.94
C MET A 222 -3.34 -0.31 -4.45
N ASP A 223 -4.09 -1.07 -3.66
CA ASP A 223 -3.98 -0.99 -2.21
C ASP A 223 -2.71 -1.71 -1.74
N THR A 224 -1.93 -1.09 -0.85
CA THR A 224 -0.68 -1.67 -0.30
C THR A 224 -0.86 -3.09 0.25
N LYS A 225 -1.97 -3.38 0.93
CA LYS A 225 -2.17 -4.71 1.50
C LYS A 225 -2.39 -5.76 0.44
N PHE A 226 -3.15 -5.43 -0.60
CA PHE A 226 -3.36 -6.34 -1.73
C PHE A 226 -2.15 -6.42 -2.65
N ALA A 227 -1.34 -5.37 -2.76
CA ALA A 227 -0.04 -5.43 -3.43
C ALA A 227 0.91 -6.41 -2.73
N SER A 228 0.96 -6.37 -1.39
CA SER A 228 1.78 -7.30 -0.60
C SER A 228 1.27 -8.75 -0.71
N ILE A 229 -0.04 -8.97 -0.62
CA ILE A 229 -0.70 -10.27 -0.88
C ILE A 229 -0.33 -10.80 -2.26
N ALA A 230 -0.48 -9.98 -3.30
CA ALA A 230 -0.12 -10.35 -4.65
C ALA A 230 1.35 -10.74 -4.78
N GLY A 231 2.27 -9.95 -4.23
CA GLY A 231 3.69 -10.26 -4.33
C GLY A 231 4.11 -11.52 -3.58
N MET A 232 3.49 -11.81 -2.43
CA MET A 232 3.72 -13.04 -1.68
C MET A 232 3.34 -14.30 -2.48
N CYS A 233 2.35 -14.22 -3.36
CA CYS A 233 2.00 -15.34 -4.26
C CYS A 233 3.09 -15.68 -5.29
N PHE A 234 4.08 -14.82 -5.49
CA PHE A 234 5.23 -15.05 -6.38
C PHE A 234 6.53 -15.30 -5.61
N ASP A 235 6.44 -15.64 -4.33
CA ASP A 235 7.56 -16.18 -3.58
C ASP A 235 7.87 -17.62 -4.04
N GLU A 236 9.15 -18.01 -4.05
CA GLU A 236 9.58 -19.32 -4.56
C GLU A 236 9.00 -20.51 -3.79
N VAL A 237 8.57 -20.31 -2.55
CA VAL A 237 7.86 -21.31 -1.76
C VAL A 237 6.38 -21.28 -2.12
N ALA A 238 5.78 -20.10 -2.21
CA ALA A 238 4.36 -19.93 -2.52
C ALA A 238 3.97 -20.47 -3.90
N GLU A 239 4.82 -20.31 -4.92
CA GLU A 239 4.58 -20.81 -6.29
C GLU A 239 4.42 -22.34 -6.37
N LYS A 240 4.80 -23.07 -5.32
CA LYS A 240 4.71 -24.54 -5.23
C LYS A 240 3.50 -25.03 -4.43
N LEU A 241 2.71 -24.12 -3.87
CA LEU A 241 1.56 -24.42 -3.01
C LEU A 241 0.27 -24.22 -3.81
N GLU A 242 -0.75 -25.04 -3.54
CA GLU A 242 -2.09 -24.86 -4.11
C GLU A 242 -3.03 -24.21 -3.10
N SER A 243 -2.95 -24.58 -1.82
CA SER A 243 -3.86 -24.20 -0.72
C SER A 243 -3.06 -23.64 0.47
N TYR A 244 -3.04 -22.31 0.65
CA TYR A 244 -2.16 -21.67 1.64
C TYR A 244 -2.73 -20.34 2.14
N ILE A 245 -2.08 -19.77 3.16
CA ILE A 245 -2.41 -18.43 3.67
C ILE A 245 -1.29 -17.47 3.32
N VAL A 246 -1.62 -16.29 2.81
CA VAL A 246 -0.70 -15.16 2.73
C VAL A 246 -1.07 -14.13 3.78
N ILE A 247 -0.09 -13.55 4.47
CA ILE A 247 -0.33 -12.57 5.53
C ILE A 247 0.74 -11.48 5.58
N ASP A 248 0.31 -10.22 5.48
CA ASP A 248 1.15 -9.05 5.73
C ASP A 248 0.88 -8.51 7.13
N ILE A 249 1.84 -8.71 8.03
CA ILE A 249 1.83 -8.17 9.40
C ILE A 249 2.52 -6.80 9.41
N GLY A 250 1.74 -5.77 9.09
CA GLY A 250 2.21 -4.40 8.95
C GLY A 250 2.33 -3.63 10.27
N ASN A 251 2.88 -2.41 10.21
CA ASN A 251 2.98 -1.53 11.38
C ASN A 251 1.63 -1.06 11.93
N GLY A 252 0.65 -0.82 11.05
CA GLY A 252 -0.71 -0.40 11.44
C GLY A 252 -1.74 -1.52 11.33
N HIS A 253 -1.72 -2.22 10.20
CA HIS A 253 -2.69 -3.25 9.85
C HIS A 253 -2.04 -4.59 9.52
N THR A 254 -2.70 -5.66 9.93
CA THR A 254 -2.42 -7.04 9.55
C THR A 254 -3.55 -7.52 8.63
N THR A 255 -3.21 -7.93 7.42
CA THR A 255 -4.18 -8.42 6.43
C THR A 255 -3.74 -9.81 5.99
N ALA A 256 -4.65 -10.78 6.06
CA ALA A 256 -4.41 -12.14 5.60
C ALA A 256 -5.45 -12.54 4.57
N ALA A 257 -5.04 -13.35 3.60
CA ALA A 257 -5.94 -13.97 2.63
C ALA A 257 -5.67 -15.48 2.55
N SER A 258 -6.73 -16.27 2.45
CA SER A 258 -6.64 -17.68 2.07
C SER A 258 -6.60 -17.77 0.56
N ILE A 259 -5.63 -18.52 0.05
CA ILE A 259 -5.38 -18.71 -1.38
C ILE A 259 -5.61 -20.18 -1.71
N ASP A 260 -6.39 -20.43 -2.75
CA ASP A 260 -6.59 -21.76 -3.32
C ASP A 260 -6.58 -21.64 -4.86
N GLU A 261 -5.76 -22.45 -5.53
CA GLU A 261 -5.50 -22.38 -6.98
C GLU A 261 -5.15 -20.95 -7.44
N GLY A 262 -4.33 -20.23 -6.66
CA GLY A 262 -3.92 -18.85 -6.96
C GLY A 262 -5.01 -17.79 -6.80
N LYS A 263 -6.16 -18.14 -6.21
CA LYS A 263 -7.30 -17.23 -6.00
C LYS A 263 -7.59 -17.02 -4.53
N ILE A 264 -7.98 -15.80 -4.19
CA ILE A 264 -8.45 -15.44 -2.85
C ILE A 264 -9.80 -16.13 -2.59
N GLN A 265 -9.84 -16.95 -1.54
CA GLN A 265 -11.06 -17.60 -1.03
C GLN A 265 -11.66 -16.84 0.15
N GLY A 266 -10.84 -16.13 0.91
CA GLY A 266 -11.27 -15.29 2.02
C GLY A 266 -10.18 -14.31 2.43
N VAL A 267 -10.58 -13.27 3.16
CA VAL A 267 -9.68 -12.22 3.65
C VAL A 267 -10.15 -11.74 5.03
N PHE A 268 -9.20 -11.37 5.89
CA PHE A 268 -9.49 -10.50 7.02
C PHE A 268 -8.44 -9.39 7.15
N GLU A 269 -8.84 -8.29 7.77
CA GLU A 269 -7.93 -7.20 8.12
C GLU A 269 -8.15 -6.78 9.57
N HIS A 270 -7.05 -6.58 10.31
CA HIS A 270 -7.04 -6.26 11.73
C HIS A 270 -6.04 -5.15 12.05
N HIS A 271 -6.27 -4.38 13.12
CA HIS A 271 -5.19 -3.54 13.68
C HIS A 271 -4.11 -4.43 14.27
N THR A 272 -2.85 -4.25 13.83
CA THR A 272 -1.73 -5.11 14.27
C THR A 272 -1.50 -5.00 15.77
N SER A 273 -1.69 -3.80 16.36
CA SER A 273 -1.50 -3.57 17.81
C SER A 273 -2.44 -4.37 18.70
N SER A 274 -3.53 -4.89 18.15
CA SER A 274 -4.53 -5.67 18.89
C SER A 274 -4.35 -7.19 18.75
N LEU A 275 -3.34 -7.63 17.98
CA LEU A 275 -3.08 -9.06 17.76
C LEU A 275 -2.01 -9.61 18.71
N THR A 276 -2.21 -10.85 19.11
CA THR A 276 -1.27 -11.70 19.83
C THR A 276 -0.98 -12.94 18.98
N GLY A 277 0.03 -13.75 19.34
CA GLY A 277 0.28 -15.03 18.65
C GLY A 277 -0.95 -15.95 18.69
N GLU A 278 -1.58 -16.08 19.86
CA GLU A 278 -2.77 -16.90 20.06
C GLU A 278 -3.96 -16.40 19.22
N SER A 279 -4.26 -15.09 19.28
CA SER A 279 -5.38 -14.56 18.50
C SER A 279 -5.12 -14.61 17.00
N LEU A 280 -3.88 -14.37 16.55
CA LEU A 280 -3.50 -14.48 15.15
C LEU A 280 -3.66 -15.91 14.63
N GLU A 281 -3.15 -16.91 15.37
CA GLU A 281 -3.28 -18.32 14.99
C GLU A 281 -4.75 -18.74 14.90
N ARG A 282 -5.58 -18.31 15.86
CA ARG A 282 -7.03 -18.53 15.84
C ARG A 282 -7.68 -17.95 14.59
N TYR A 283 -7.37 -16.70 14.24
CA TYR A 283 -7.95 -16.06 13.05
C TYR A 283 -7.51 -16.73 11.75
N ILE A 284 -6.23 -17.12 11.63
CA ILE A 284 -5.72 -17.84 10.45
C ILE A 284 -6.43 -19.18 10.25
N LYS A 285 -6.59 -19.97 11.32
CA LYS A 285 -7.31 -21.26 11.24
C LYS A 285 -8.77 -21.06 10.84
N ARG A 286 -9.45 -20.09 11.45
CA ARG A 286 -10.86 -19.78 11.13
C ARG A 286 -11.04 -19.25 9.72
N LEU A 287 -10.06 -18.51 9.20
CA LEU A 287 -10.03 -18.07 7.80
C LEU A 287 -9.91 -19.27 6.87
N ALA A 288 -9.01 -20.21 7.16
CA ALA A 288 -8.84 -21.43 6.36
C ALA A 288 -10.09 -22.33 6.39
N ASP A 289 -10.69 -22.50 7.58
CA ASP A 289 -11.92 -23.28 7.78
C ASP A 289 -13.17 -22.62 7.16
N GLY A 290 -13.06 -21.39 6.66
CA GLY A 290 -14.18 -20.65 6.06
C GLY A 290 -15.26 -20.20 7.03
N ILE A 291 -14.95 -20.17 8.33
CA ILE A 291 -15.90 -19.85 9.41
C ILE A 291 -15.64 -18.51 10.09
N ILE A 292 -14.60 -17.78 9.67
CA ILE A 292 -14.31 -16.45 10.23
C ILE A 292 -15.43 -15.47 9.85
N THR A 293 -15.91 -14.69 10.82
CA THR A 293 -17.02 -13.74 10.60
C THR A 293 -16.55 -12.29 10.64
N ASN A 294 -17.27 -11.41 9.94
CA ASN A 294 -17.00 -9.99 10.04
C ASN A 294 -17.14 -9.47 11.47
N GLU A 295 -18.18 -9.92 12.18
CA GLU A 295 -18.49 -9.47 13.54
C GLU A 295 -17.38 -9.80 14.54
N GLU A 296 -16.81 -11.01 14.48
CA GLU A 296 -15.75 -11.39 15.43
C GLU A 296 -14.45 -10.61 15.24
N VAL A 297 -14.14 -10.20 14.00
CA VAL A 297 -12.97 -9.38 13.71
C VAL A 297 -13.25 -7.92 14.07
N TYR A 298 -14.42 -7.41 13.68
CA TYR A 298 -14.79 -6.03 13.93
C TYR A 298 -14.88 -5.69 15.43
N ASN A 299 -15.52 -6.57 16.21
CA ASN A 299 -15.69 -6.40 17.65
C ASN A 299 -14.38 -6.56 18.42
N ASP A 300 -13.37 -7.23 17.84
CA ASP A 300 -12.01 -7.30 18.38
C ASP A 300 -11.10 -6.17 17.85
N HIS A 301 -11.68 -5.04 17.44
CA HIS A 301 -10.97 -3.87 16.92
C HIS A 301 -10.37 -4.05 15.51
N GLY A 302 -10.70 -5.11 14.76
CA GLY A 302 -10.27 -5.29 13.37
C GLY A 302 -11.14 -4.56 12.35
N HIS A 303 -10.75 -4.53 11.08
CA HIS A 303 -11.57 -3.90 10.02
C HIS A 303 -12.72 -4.81 9.59
N GLY A 304 -12.46 -6.11 9.46
CA GLY A 304 -13.48 -7.09 9.13
C GLY A 304 -12.92 -8.39 8.57
N ALA A 305 -13.83 -9.31 8.27
CA ALA A 305 -13.54 -10.55 7.57
C ALA A 305 -14.61 -10.89 6.53
N HIS A 306 -14.19 -11.53 5.45
CA HIS A 306 -15.04 -12.01 4.37
C HIS A 306 -14.51 -13.31 3.83
N VAL A 307 -15.35 -14.33 3.72
CA VAL A 307 -14.96 -15.62 3.16
C VAL A 307 -16.03 -16.12 2.20
N LEU A 308 -15.56 -16.63 1.06
CA LEU A 308 -16.37 -17.27 0.04
C LEU A 308 -16.39 -18.78 0.25
N ASN A 309 -15.21 -19.38 0.42
CA ASN A 309 -15.04 -20.82 0.59
C ASN A 309 -13.96 -21.12 1.64
N PRO A 310 -14.07 -22.25 2.36
CA PRO A 310 -12.92 -22.81 3.06
C PRO A 310 -11.84 -23.24 2.06
N ILE A 311 -10.61 -23.35 2.53
CA ILE A 311 -9.53 -24.03 1.80
C ILE A 311 -9.34 -25.45 2.35
N SER A 312 -8.74 -26.33 1.56
CA SER A 312 -8.67 -27.77 1.90
C SER A 312 -7.75 -28.05 3.10
N GLU A 313 -6.63 -27.35 3.15
CA GLU A 313 -5.67 -27.36 4.25
C GLU A 313 -4.85 -26.06 4.24
N ILE A 314 -4.08 -25.84 5.31
CA ILE A 314 -3.05 -24.80 5.33
C ILE A 314 -1.73 -25.50 5.04
N GLU A 315 -1.32 -25.59 3.77
CA GLU A 315 -0.03 -26.18 3.42
C GLU A 315 1.12 -25.38 4.05
N LYS A 316 0.99 -24.04 4.05
CA LYS A 316 1.92 -23.11 4.69
C LYS A 316 1.28 -21.75 4.90
N VAL A 317 1.87 -20.95 5.79
CA VAL A 317 1.60 -19.52 5.93
C VAL A 317 2.76 -18.72 5.38
N ILE A 318 2.54 -17.96 4.31
CA ILE A 318 3.51 -17.09 3.67
C ILE A 318 3.36 -15.69 4.27
N VAL A 319 4.43 -15.18 4.87
CA VAL A 319 4.39 -14.03 5.79
C VAL A 319 5.27 -12.89 5.29
N SER A 320 4.70 -11.69 5.23
CA SER A 320 5.44 -10.45 5.00
C SER A 320 5.17 -9.42 6.11
N GLY A 321 5.80 -8.26 5.97
CA GLY A 321 5.59 -7.09 6.79
C GLY A 321 6.65 -6.88 7.88
N PRO A 322 6.79 -5.63 8.37
CA PRO A 322 7.78 -5.26 9.39
C PRO A 322 7.48 -5.83 10.79
N LYS A 323 6.26 -6.31 11.05
CA LYS A 323 5.86 -6.92 12.34
C LYS A 323 5.71 -8.43 12.26
N ARG A 324 6.27 -9.05 11.21
CA ARG A 324 6.17 -10.50 10.92
C ARG A 324 6.64 -11.43 12.05
N GLU A 325 7.52 -10.98 12.94
CA GLU A 325 7.93 -11.75 14.14
C GLU A 325 6.73 -12.21 15.01
N LEU A 326 5.56 -11.59 14.85
CA LEU A 326 4.32 -12.06 15.50
C LEU A 326 3.96 -13.50 15.10
N ILE A 327 4.27 -13.93 13.87
CA ILE A 327 3.97 -15.30 13.40
C ILE A 327 4.80 -16.35 14.16
N GLU A 328 5.98 -15.99 14.64
CA GLU A 328 6.88 -16.88 15.40
C GLU A 328 6.28 -17.30 16.75
N LYS A 329 5.25 -16.56 17.21
CA LYS A 329 4.50 -16.84 18.44
C LYS A 329 3.31 -17.78 18.20
N THR A 330 3.20 -18.36 17.01
CA THR A 330 2.17 -19.32 16.61
C THR A 330 2.79 -20.70 16.41
N ASN A 331 1.96 -21.74 16.34
CA ASN A 331 2.36 -23.11 16.02
C ASN A 331 2.14 -23.45 14.53
N LEU A 332 1.97 -22.44 13.66
CA LEU A 332 1.73 -22.63 12.24
C LEU A 332 3.06 -22.97 11.51
N ASP A 333 2.99 -23.74 10.43
CA ASP A 333 4.12 -23.84 9.50
C ASP A 333 4.15 -22.58 8.64
N TRP A 334 5.21 -21.78 8.75
CA TRP A 334 5.32 -20.48 8.12
C TRP A 334 6.63 -20.30 7.34
N HIS A 335 6.61 -19.37 6.39
CA HIS A 335 7.77 -18.91 5.64
C HIS A 335 7.72 -17.39 5.46
N HIS A 336 8.86 -16.72 5.67
CA HIS A 336 8.96 -15.30 5.35
C HIS A 336 9.16 -15.12 3.86
N ALA A 337 8.16 -14.54 3.20
CA ALA A 337 8.20 -14.28 1.77
C ALA A 337 9.36 -13.33 1.44
N ALA A 338 10.18 -13.66 0.47
CA ALA A 338 11.25 -12.82 -0.03
C ALA A 338 11.30 -12.87 -1.57
N PRO A 339 10.21 -12.50 -2.26
CA PRO A 339 10.20 -12.49 -3.72
C PRO A 339 11.26 -11.50 -4.24
N GLY A 340 12.14 -11.97 -5.12
CA GLY A 340 13.30 -11.20 -5.58
C GLY A 340 14.36 -10.95 -4.49
N GLY A 341 14.35 -11.72 -3.40
CA GLY A 341 15.37 -11.76 -2.35
C GLY A 341 15.17 -10.80 -1.17
N ASP A 342 14.05 -10.08 -1.06
CA ASP A 342 13.80 -9.14 0.04
C ASP A 342 12.31 -9.08 0.43
N VAL A 343 12.03 -9.30 1.73
CA VAL A 343 10.69 -9.25 2.32
C VAL A 343 10.03 -7.88 2.12
N MET A 344 10.81 -6.79 2.20
CA MET A 344 10.25 -5.44 2.07
C MET A 344 9.80 -5.14 0.65
N MET A 345 10.22 -5.94 -0.33
CA MET A 345 9.85 -5.76 -1.73
C MET A 345 8.55 -6.47 -2.11
N THR A 346 7.88 -7.21 -1.21
CA THR A 346 6.66 -7.95 -1.56
C THR A 346 5.61 -7.07 -2.23
N GLY A 347 5.33 -5.89 -1.69
CA GLY A 347 4.38 -4.95 -2.30
C GLY A 347 4.79 -4.51 -3.71
N THR A 348 6.05 -4.12 -3.89
CA THR A 348 6.58 -3.73 -5.21
C THR A 348 6.58 -4.87 -6.22
N VAL A 349 6.85 -6.12 -5.79
CA VAL A 349 6.76 -7.29 -6.66
C VAL A 349 5.31 -7.54 -7.06
N GLY A 350 4.36 -7.43 -6.14
CA GLY A 350 2.94 -7.54 -6.47
C GLY A 350 2.51 -6.53 -7.53
N LEU A 351 2.93 -5.27 -7.40
CA LEU A 351 2.71 -4.23 -8.40
C LEU A 351 3.30 -4.58 -9.78
N ILE A 352 4.55 -5.05 -9.81
CA ILE A 352 5.24 -5.48 -11.04
C ILE A 352 4.49 -6.64 -11.70
N LYS A 353 4.11 -7.65 -10.92
CA LYS A 353 3.40 -8.83 -11.43
C LYS A 353 2.02 -8.45 -11.97
N THR A 354 1.31 -7.53 -11.32
CA THR A 354 0.05 -7.01 -11.85
C THR A 354 0.23 -6.31 -13.20
N ILE A 355 1.32 -5.56 -13.41
CA ILE A 355 1.62 -4.98 -14.74
C ILE A 355 1.88 -6.07 -15.78
N LEU A 356 2.59 -7.12 -15.41
CA LEU A 356 3.04 -8.15 -16.35
C LEU A 356 1.97 -9.16 -16.72
N GLY A 357 0.95 -9.36 -15.88
CA GLY A 357 -0.10 -10.36 -16.05
C GLY A 357 0.38 -11.72 -15.56
#